data_AF-A0A1D3TUM1-F1
#
_entry.id   AF-A0A1D3TUM1-F1
#
_cell.length_a   1.000
_cell.length_b   1.000
_cell.length_c   1.000
_cell.angle_alpha   90.00
_cell.angle_beta   90.00
_cell.angle_gamma   90.00
#
_symmetry.space_group_name_H-M   'P 1'
#
loop_
_entity.id
_entity.type
_entity.pdbx_description
1 polymer ?
#
loop_
_entity_poly.entity_id
_entity_poly.type
_entity_poly.pdbx_seq_one_letter_code
_entity_poly.pdbx_strand_id
1 'polypeptide(L)'
;MVPMKNVLENWTTTTDELLSNIIDYTSEEITCLLSSMGLIGIRDKGQIEDLEKYIFLHGNDQEIYSSDERLFIEGVGSVYLYNDVNRRTNKGIVSTKIIAVDLSRFVDAVKSCFFFMKVVNKATDGFNIFFCKTSEGLFVGCRLYDKDEFKNCTLSVPITTNLELENLSQRLMYLPDTDEFISYYSAVVEAIEYKESIIRDYDLEIMLKRGVNFSYLDMLSEIEKNYDINLDYAKEMYYKSFELNQCNDIVYDYSSVMDSLRFIKSQKMNTLEMLFEAEEMALLANETEQQNKQILQLTNESNDSDTSKENMLKEHLDNPELMIKILKAQRGL
;
A
#
# COMPACT_ATOMS: atom_id res chain seq x y z
N MET A 1 22.77 -28.58 -4.69
CA MET A 1 22.12 -28.02 -5.90
C MET A 1 20.97 -28.94 -6.26
N VAL A 2 19.78 -28.61 -5.78
CA VAL A 2 18.52 -29.25 -6.19
C VAL A 2 18.01 -28.43 -7.39
N PRO A 3 17.57 -29.07 -8.49
CA PRO A 3 17.35 -28.37 -9.74
C PRO A 3 16.08 -27.51 -9.66
N MET A 4 16.28 -26.22 -9.86
CA MET A 4 15.32 -25.10 -9.88
C MET A 4 14.25 -25.19 -11.00
N LYS A 5 14.16 -26.32 -11.72
CA LYS A 5 13.27 -26.49 -12.88
C LYS A 5 11.94 -27.16 -12.56
N ASN A 6 11.87 -28.02 -11.55
CA ASN A 6 10.66 -28.83 -11.33
C ASN A 6 9.55 -28.09 -10.56
N VAL A 7 9.84 -26.94 -9.95
CA VAL A 7 8.83 -26.15 -9.22
C VAL A 7 8.13 -25.14 -10.13
N LEU A 8 8.71 -24.74 -11.28
CA LEU A 8 8.06 -23.78 -12.19
C LEU A 8 7.43 -24.45 -13.43
N GLU A 9 7.94 -25.61 -13.88
CA GLU A 9 7.44 -26.24 -15.11
C GLU A 9 6.06 -26.92 -14.95
N ASN A 10 5.66 -27.30 -13.72
CA ASN A 10 4.30 -27.83 -13.47
C ASN A 10 3.22 -26.75 -13.39
N TRP A 11 3.59 -25.45 -13.42
CA TRP A 11 2.70 -24.32 -13.14
C TRP A 11 2.11 -23.69 -14.41
N THR A 12 2.30 -24.36 -15.55
CA THR A 12 1.80 -23.96 -16.87
C THR A 12 0.47 -24.61 -17.24
N THR A 13 -0.13 -25.39 -16.33
CA THR A 13 -1.51 -25.85 -16.52
C THR A 13 -2.46 -24.77 -16.01
N THR A 14 -3.10 -24.09 -16.96
CA THR A 14 -4.30 -23.27 -16.75
C THR A 14 -5.39 -24.15 -16.14
N THR A 15 -5.41 -24.23 -14.82
CA THR A 15 -6.56 -24.66 -14.04
C THR A 15 -6.94 -23.48 -13.15
N ASP A 16 -8.18 -23.00 -13.28
CA ASP A 16 -8.85 -22.05 -12.38
C ASP A 16 -9.04 -22.67 -10.98
N GLU A 17 -7.97 -23.21 -10.39
CA GLU A 17 -7.95 -23.69 -9.01
C GLU A 17 -7.41 -22.57 -8.13
N LEU A 18 -8.16 -22.20 -7.10
CA LEU A 18 -7.76 -21.19 -6.13
C LEU A 18 -6.37 -21.54 -5.57
N LEU A 19 -5.45 -20.56 -5.54
CA LEU A 19 -4.12 -20.68 -4.94
C LEU A 19 -4.13 -21.32 -3.54
N SER A 20 -5.17 -21.07 -2.75
CA SER A 20 -5.36 -21.64 -1.41
C SER A 20 -5.51 -23.16 -1.40
N ASN A 21 -5.95 -23.77 -2.51
CA ASN A 21 -6.08 -25.22 -2.69
C ASN A 21 -4.80 -25.86 -3.21
N ILE A 22 -3.90 -25.08 -3.81
CA ILE A 22 -2.66 -25.55 -4.43
C ILE A 22 -1.49 -25.49 -3.43
N ILE A 23 -1.49 -24.52 -2.51
CA ILE A 23 -0.43 -24.35 -1.51
C ILE A 23 -0.77 -25.16 -0.25
N ASP A 24 0.02 -26.20 0.01
CA ASP A 24 0.02 -26.90 1.29
C ASP A 24 0.67 -25.97 2.31
N TYR A 25 -0.12 -25.43 3.23
CA TYR A 25 0.31 -24.38 4.18
C TYR A 25 1.26 -24.94 5.26
N THR A 26 2.42 -25.36 4.80
CA THR A 26 3.51 -26.01 5.52
C THR A 26 4.61 -25.00 5.78
N SER A 27 5.41 -25.25 6.82
CA SER A 27 6.50 -24.35 7.17
C SER A 27 7.50 -24.13 6.02
N GLU A 28 7.75 -25.15 5.19
CA GLU A 28 8.73 -25.07 4.11
C GLU A 28 8.22 -24.20 2.96
N GLU A 29 6.97 -24.41 2.52
CA GLU A 29 6.37 -23.63 1.43
C GLU A 29 6.21 -22.15 1.81
N ILE A 30 5.75 -21.87 3.03
CA ILE A 30 5.63 -20.49 3.52
C ILE A 30 7.00 -19.82 3.61
N THR A 31 8.02 -20.54 4.10
CA THR A 31 9.39 -20.01 4.16
C THR A 31 9.90 -19.71 2.76
N CYS A 32 9.68 -20.60 1.79
CA CYS A 32 10.05 -20.38 0.39
C CYS A 32 9.34 -19.16 -0.21
N LEU A 33 8.02 -19.03 0.02
CA LEU A 33 7.22 -17.93 -0.48
C LEU A 33 7.67 -16.59 0.12
N LEU A 34 7.82 -16.49 1.44
CA LEU A 34 8.31 -15.28 2.09
C LEU A 34 9.74 -14.91 1.67
N SER A 35 10.60 -15.91 1.46
CA SER A 35 11.96 -15.69 0.95
C SER A 35 11.93 -15.15 -0.49
N SER A 36 11.02 -15.68 -1.32
CA SER A 36 10.85 -15.23 -2.71
C SER A 36 10.34 -13.79 -2.82
N MET A 37 9.55 -13.34 -1.84
CA MET A 37 9.08 -11.96 -1.72
C MET A 37 10.13 -11.00 -1.14
N GLY A 38 11.30 -11.51 -0.75
CA GLY A 38 12.37 -10.70 -0.14
C GLY A 38 12.09 -10.25 1.30
N LEU A 39 11.09 -10.82 1.97
CA LEU A 39 10.71 -10.43 3.34
C LEU A 39 11.59 -11.08 4.41
N ILE A 40 12.07 -12.30 4.16
CA ILE A 40 12.96 -13.04 5.07
C ILE A 40 14.28 -13.42 4.38
N GLY A 41 15.31 -13.67 5.17
CA GLY A 41 16.58 -14.15 4.65
C GLY A 41 16.46 -15.59 4.13
N ILE A 42 17.24 -15.92 3.10
CA ILE A 42 17.28 -17.26 2.44
C ILE A 42 17.56 -18.42 3.42
N ARG A 43 18.06 -18.13 4.63
CA ARG A 43 18.41 -19.11 5.67
C ARG A 43 17.51 -19.06 6.90
N ASP A 44 16.54 -18.15 6.94
CA ASP A 44 15.61 -18.09 8.07
C ASP A 44 14.69 -19.30 8.04
N LYS A 45 14.42 -19.85 9.22
CA LYS A 45 13.51 -20.96 9.41
C LYS A 45 12.35 -20.49 10.27
N GLY A 46 11.13 -20.72 9.80
CA GLY A 46 9.93 -20.47 10.58
C GLY A 46 9.91 -21.36 11.84
N GLN A 47 9.59 -20.76 12.98
CA GLN A 47 9.21 -21.46 14.20
C GLN A 47 7.70 -21.66 14.21
N ILE A 48 7.25 -22.85 14.60
CA ILE A 48 5.82 -23.16 14.71
C ILE A 48 5.45 -23.14 16.18
N GLU A 49 4.51 -22.28 16.55
CA GLU A 49 3.97 -22.22 17.91
C GLU A 49 2.44 -22.09 17.87
N ASP A 50 1.76 -22.57 18.90
CA ASP A 50 0.33 -22.31 19.05
C ASP A 50 0.09 -20.85 19.42
N LEU A 51 -0.92 -20.20 18.82
CA LEU A 51 -1.20 -18.78 19.03
C LEU A 51 -1.44 -18.47 20.51
N GLU A 52 -2.17 -19.34 21.22
CA GLU A 52 -2.41 -19.20 22.66
C GLU A 52 -1.09 -19.18 23.44
N LYS A 53 -0.19 -20.12 23.14
CA LYS A 53 1.13 -20.20 23.77
C LYS A 53 1.99 -18.98 23.42
N TYR A 54 1.96 -18.54 22.17
CA TYR A 54 2.68 -17.36 21.70
C TYR A 54 2.22 -16.10 22.45
N ILE A 55 0.92 -15.86 22.54
CA ILE A 55 0.36 -14.72 23.28
C ILE A 55 0.68 -14.83 24.77
N PHE A 56 0.65 -16.03 25.34
CA PHE A 56 0.99 -16.22 26.76
C PHE A 56 2.46 -15.95 27.07
N LEU A 57 3.38 -16.34 26.18
CA LEU A 57 4.83 -16.21 26.41
C LEU A 57 5.41 -14.86 25.97
N HIS A 58 4.92 -14.32 24.85
CA HIS A 58 5.45 -13.13 24.20
C HIS A 58 4.49 -11.94 24.24
N GLY A 59 3.24 -12.17 24.67
CA GLY A 59 2.27 -11.12 24.87
C GLY A 59 2.56 -10.29 26.11
N ASN A 60 1.94 -9.12 26.16
CA ASN A 60 2.08 -8.20 27.28
C ASN A 60 1.17 -8.58 28.45
N ASP A 61 1.76 -8.77 29.64
CA ASP A 61 1.07 -9.11 30.89
C ASP A 61 -0.03 -8.11 31.30
N GLN A 62 0.01 -6.88 30.79
CA GLN A 62 -0.94 -5.82 31.12
C GLN A 62 -2.21 -5.83 30.25
N GLU A 63 -2.23 -6.62 29.18
CA GLU A 63 -3.35 -6.64 28.24
C GLU A 63 -4.48 -7.57 28.72
N ILE A 64 -5.72 -7.08 28.64
CA ILE A 64 -6.91 -7.83 29.04
C ILE A 64 -7.67 -8.28 27.80
N TYR A 65 -7.84 -9.59 27.64
CA TYR A 65 -8.60 -10.19 26.54
C TYR A 65 -10.04 -10.52 26.96
N SER A 66 -11.00 -10.07 26.14
CA SER A 66 -12.42 -10.41 26.23
C SER A 66 -12.66 -11.91 26.03
N SER A 67 -13.89 -12.36 26.30
CA SER A 67 -14.30 -13.75 26.03
C SER A 67 -14.14 -14.10 24.56
N ASP A 68 -14.52 -13.19 23.67
CA ASP A 68 -14.55 -13.41 22.24
C ASP A 68 -13.12 -13.47 21.68
N GLU A 69 -12.22 -12.61 22.19
CA GLU A 69 -10.80 -12.67 21.87
C GLU A 69 -10.18 -14.02 22.28
N ARG A 70 -10.48 -14.52 23.48
CA ARG A 70 -9.95 -15.80 23.96
C ARG A 70 -10.44 -16.99 23.15
N LEU A 71 -11.74 -17.05 22.86
CA LEU A 71 -12.32 -18.09 22.01
C LEU A 71 -11.72 -18.08 20.60
N PHE A 72 -11.44 -16.90 20.05
CA PHE A 72 -10.76 -16.78 18.77
C PHE A 72 -9.32 -17.30 18.85
N ILE A 73 -8.56 -16.88 19.86
CA ILE A 73 -7.16 -17.29 20.08
C ILE A 73 -7.03 -18.83 20.16
N GLU A 74 -7.89 -19.47 20.95
CA GLU A 74 -7.95 -20.93 21.10
C GLU A 74 -8.34 -21.62 19.77
N GLY A 75 -9.14 -20.96 18.93
CA GLY A 75 -9.65 -21.50 17.67
C GLY A 75 -8.67 -21.46 16.49
N VAL A 76 -7.66 -20.58 16.51
CA VAL A 76 -6.71 -20.39 15.40
C VAL A 76 -5.76 -21.60 15.26
N GLY A 77 -5.19 -22.08 16.37
CA GLY A 77 -4.17 -23.13 16.35
C GLY A 77 -2.76 -22.58 16.13
N SER A 78 -1.98 -23.21 15.24
CA SER A 78 -0.55 -22.92 15.09
C SER A 78 -0.27 -21.74 14.15
N VAL A 79 0.69 -20.92 14.54
CA VAL A 79 1.25 -19.79 13.79
C VAL A 79 2.71 -20.02 13.46
N TYR A 80 3.14 -19.48 12.32
CA TYR A 80 4.51 -19.52 11.84
C TYR A 80 5.18 -18.18 12.11
N LEU A 81 6.24 -18.20 12.90
CA LEU A 81 6.96 -17.03 13.38
C LEU A 81 8.36 -17.01 12.75
N TYR A 82 8.80 -15.84 12.29
CA TYR A 82 10.13 -15.65 11.71
C TYR A 82 10.96 -14.69 12.57
N ASN A 83 12.27 -14.70 12.35
CA ASN A 83 13.20 -13.86 13.11
C ASN A 83 12.86 -12.37 12.98
N ASP A 84 12.88 -11.66 14.10
CA ASP A 84 12.65 -10.23 14.15
C ASP A 84 13.75 -9.47 13.39
N VAL A 85 13.33 -8.58 12.49
CA VAL A 85 14.23 -7.67 11.78
C VAL A 85 14.14 -6.29 12.43
N ASN A 86 15.23 -5.86 13.04
CA ASN A 86 15.27 -4.57 13.73
C ASN A 86 15.63 -3.44 12.77
N ARG A 87 14.77 -2.41 12.70
CA ARG A 87 14.99 -1.19 11.91
C ARG A 87 15.14 0.01 12.82
N ARG A 88 15.91 1.01 12.40
CA ARG A 88 16.20 2.21 13.18
C ARG A 88 15.19 3.30 12.87
N THR A 89 14.75 4.00 13.91
CA THR A 89 14.12 5.32 13.82
C THR A 89 15.07 6.35 14.42
N ASN A 90 14.82 7.64 14.21
CA ASN A 90 15.63 8.70 14.82
C ASN A 90 15.65 8.65 16.36
N LYS A 91 14.66 7.98 16.98
CA LYS A 91 14.46 7.94 18.44
C LYS A 91 14.56 6.53 19.05
N GLY A 92 14.78 5.48 18.25
CA GLY A 92 14.79 4.12 18.77
C GLY A 92 15.00 3.03 17.72
N ILE A 93 14.69 1.80 18.12
CA ILE A 93 14.74 0.62 17.26
C ILE A 93 13.35 -0.01 17.26
N VAL A 94 12.83 -0.32 16.08
CA VAL A 94 11.54 -0.98 15.87
C VAL A 94 11.81 -2.40 15.39
N SER A 95 11.30 -3.38 16.12
CA SER A 95 11.29 -4.77 15.68
C SER A 95 10.18 -4.99 14.66
N THR A 96 10.54 -5.44 13.47
CA THR A 96 9.61 -5.92 12.46
C THR A 96 9.46 -7.43 12.59
N LYS A 97 8.22 -7.90 12.79
CA LYS A 97 7.90 -9.33 12.93
C LYS A 97 7.09 -9.79 11.73
N ILE A 98 7.40 -10.98 11.23
CA ILE A 98 6.65 -11.61 10.15
C ILE A 98 5.96 -12.84 10.72
N ILE A 99 4.64 -12.88 10.57
CA ILE A 99 3.78 -13.91 11.17
C ILE A 99 2.87 -14.46 10.09
N ALA A 100 2.86 -15.79 9.92
CA ALA A 100 1.97 -16.46 8.98
C ALA A 100 1.00 -17.39 9.72
N VAL A 101 -0.24 -17.51 9.24
CA VAL A 101 -1.31 -18.26 9.89
C VAL A 101 -2.30 -18.86 8.88
N ASP A 102 -2.81 -20.04 9.20
CA ASP A 102 -3.93 -20.65 8.48
C ASP A 102 -5.25 -20.38 9.20
N LEU A 103 -6.10 -19.56 8.58
CA LEU A 103 -7.44 -19.19 9.03
C LEU A 103 -8.54 -19.80 8.15
N SER A 104 -8.22 -20.79 7.32
CA SER A 104 -9.18 -21.45 6.41
C SER A 104 -10.37 -22.09 7.12
N ARG A 105 -10.27 -22.29 8.44
CA ARG A 105 -11.32 -22.86 9.28
C ARG A 105 -12.46 -21.89 9.59
N PHE A 106 -12.21 -20.59 9.45
CA PHE A 106 -13.19 -19.56 9.76
C PHE A 106 -14.01 -19.21 8.53
N VAL A 107 -15.30 -18.94 8.74
CA VAL A 107 -16.26 -18.71 7.65
C VAL A 107 -16.06 -17.34 6.99
N ASP A 108 -15.76 -16.32 7.78
CA ASP A 108 -15.56 -14.95 7.31
C ASP A 108 -14.06 -14.68 7.21
N ALA A 109 -13.51 -14.82 6.00
CA ALA A 109 -12.08 -14.73 5.72
C ALA A 109 -11.51 -13.36 6.15
N VAL A 110 -12.11 -12.28 5.65
CA VAL A 110 -11.67 -10.90 5.90
C VAL A 110 -11.76 -10.55 7.38
N LYS A 111 -12.89 -10.84 8.03
CA LYS A 111 -13.05 -10.55 9.46
C LYS A 111 -12.06 -11.32 10.31
N SER A 112 -11.79 -12.58 9.98
CA SER A 112 -10.84 -13.42 10.72
C SER A 112 -9.41 -12.89 10.58
N CYS A 113 -9.02 -12.42 9.39
CA CYS A 113 -7.74 -11.74 9.17
C CYS A 113 -7.62 -10.49 10.07
N PHE A 114 -8.60 -9.58 10.03
CA PHE A 114 -8.55 -8.37 10.86
C PHE A 114 -8.58 -8.69 12.37
N PHE A 115 -9.37 -9.68 12.78
CA PHE A 115 -9.41 -10.11 14.17
C PHE A 115 -8.04 -10.61 14.62
N PHE A 116 -7.42 -11.51 13.84
CA PHE A 116 -6.08 -12.03 14.11
C PHE A 116 -5.04 -10.92 14.22
N MET A 117 -4.96 -10.04 13.21
CA MET A 117 -4.01 -8.93 13.21
C MET A 117 -4.18 -8.03 14.43
N LYS A 118 -5.43 -7.69 14.81
CA LYS A 118 -5.71 -6.85 15.97
C LYS A 118 -5.30 -7.51 17.28
N VAL A 119 -5.58 -8.81 17.45
CA VAL A 119 -5.18 -9.57 18.64
C VAL A 119 -3.65 -9.61 18.77
N VAL A 120 -2.93 -9.88 17.68
CA VAL A 120 -1.47 -9.93 17.70
C VAL A 120 -0.85 -8.55 17.91
N ASN A 121 -1.40 -7.50 17.28
CA ASN A 121 -0.95 -6.12 17.49
C ASN A 121 -1.22 -5.61 18.91
N LYS A 122 -2.24 -6.16 19.58
CA LYS A 122 -2.51 -5.94 21.00
C LYS A 122 -1.51 -6.70 21.88
N ALA A 123 -1.19 -7.94 21.54
CA ALA A 123 -0.25 -8.76 22.30
C ALA A 123 1.19 -8.25 22.21
N THR A 124 1.61 -7.79 21.03
CA THR A 124 3.01 -7.52 20.72
C THR A 124 3.25 -6.10 20.23
N ASP A 125 4.29 -5.48 20.78
CA ASP A 125 4.82 -4.21 20.30
C ASP A 125 5.68 -4.43 19.03
N GLY A 126 5.80 -3.38 18.22
CA GLY A 126 6.55 -3.38 16.96
C GLY A 126 5.66 -3.36 15.73
N PHE A 127 6.31 -3.43 14.57
CA PHE A 127 5.65 -3.48 13.26
C PHE A 127 5.46 -4.94 12.85
N ASN A 128 4.21 -5.37 12.71
CA ASN A 128 3.89 -6.74 12.35
C ASN A 128 3.42 -6.80 10.89
N ILE A 129 3.96 -7.75 10.14
CA ILE A 129 3.51 -8.12 8.79
C ILE A 129 2.89 -9.51 8.88
N PHE A 130 1.72 -9.67 8.29
CA PHE A 130 0.88 -10.84 8.43
C PHE A 130 0.66 -11.51 7.08
N PHE A 131 0.79 -12.83 7.05
CA PHE A 131 0.42 -13.67 5.93
C PHE A 131 -0.70 -14.60 6.38
N CYS A 132 -1.92 -14.39 5.88
CA CYS A 132 -3.09 -15.14 6.29
C CYS A 132 -3.57 -16.01 5.13
N LYS A 133 -3.62 -17.33 5.32
CA LYS A 133 -4.38 -18.23 4.43
C LYS A 133 -5.82 -18.32 4.90
N THR A 134 -6.76 -18.23 3.97
CA THR A 134 -8.19 -18.34 4.24
C THR A 134 -8.85 -19.22 3.19
N SER A 135 -10.14 -19.50 3.38
CA SER A 135 -10.96 -20.19 2.38
C SER A 135 -11.08 -19.42 1.06
N GLU A 136 -10.98 -18.09 1.09
CA GLU A 136 -11.14 -17.22 -0.08
C GLU A 136 -9.82 -16.98 -0.83
N GLY A 137 -8.68 -17.23 -0.20
CA GLY A 137 -7.37 -16.98 -0.79
C GLY A 137 -6.31 -16.65 0.24
N LEU A 138 -5.16 -16.16 -0.25
CA LEU A 138 -4.11 -15.60 0.59
C LEU A 138 -4.31 -14.10 0.77
N PHE A 139 -4.07 -13.61 1.97
CA PHE A 139 -4.05 -12.19 2.28
C PHE A 139 -2.72 -11.80 2.90
N VAL A 140 -2.24 -10.63 2.54
CA VAL A 140 -1.08 -10.00 3.18
C VAL A 140 -1.55 -8.73 3.87
N GLY A 141 -1.24 -8.59 5.15
CA GLY A 141 -1.61 -7.42 5.94
C GLY A 141 -0.42 -6.90 6.72
N CYS A 142 -0.56 -5.69 7.25
CA CYS A 142 0.43 -5.13 8.16
C CYS A 142 -0.22 -4.21 9.18
N ARG A 143 0.51 -3.91 10.26
CA ARG A 143 0.12 -2.92 11.26
C ARG A 143 0.21 -1.51 10.65
N LEU A 144 -0.82 -0.70 10.85
CA LEU A 144 -0.79 0.73 10.53
C LEU A 144 -0.57 1.55 11.81
N TYR A 145 0.15 2.65 11.66
CA TYR A 145 0.26 3.72 12.65
C TYR A 145 -0.50 4.94 12.13
N ASP A 146 -1.83 4.86 12.17
CA ASP A 146 -2.74 5.95 11.77
C ASP A 146 -3.36 6.59 13.02
N LYS A 147 -3.83 7.84 12.91
CA LYS A 147 -4.42 8.62 14.02
C LYS A 147 -5.66 7.96 14.63
N ASP A 148 -6.35 7.16 13.83
CA ASP A 148 -7.49 6.38 14.27
C ASP A 148 -7.00 5.05 14.88
N GLU A 149 -6.97 4.93 16.21
CA GLU A 149 -6.57 3.69 16.93
C GLU A 149 -7.28 2.43 16.43
N PHE A 150 -8.49 2.56 15.87
CA PHE A 150 -9.26 1.44 15.35
C PHE A 150 -8.86 1.00 13.93
N LYS A 151 -8.15 1.84 13.17
CA LYS A 151 -7.60 1.53 11.84
C LYS A 151 -6.12 1.19 11.91
N ASN A 152 -5.74 0.39 12.91
CA ASN A 152 -4.36 0.02 13.19
C ASN A 152 -3.81 -1.14 12.33
N CYS A 153 -4.49 -1.53 11.26
CA CYS A 153 -4.04 -2.58 10.35
C CYS A 153 -4.70 -2.43 8.98
N THR A 154 -4.02 -2.91 7.95
CA THR A 154 -4.49 -2.97 6.57
C THR A 154 -4.35 -4.37 6.02
N LEU A 155 -5.08 -4.66 4.93
CA LEU A 155 -5.15 -5.97 4.30
C LEU A 155 -5.15 -5.81 2.78
N SER A 156 -4.41 -6.65 2.09
CA SER A 156 -4.39 -6.70 0.63
C SER A 156 -5.76 -7.11 0.06
N VAL A 157 -5.90 -6.95 -1.25
CA VAL A 157 -6.89 -7.67 -2.04
C VAL A 157 -6.65 -9.19 -1.89
N PRO A 158 -7.69 -10.03 -1.90
CA PRO A 158 -7.52 -11.49 -1.89
C PRO A 158 -6.64 -11.95 -3.06
N ILE A 159 -5.56 -12.66 -2.74
CA ILE A 159 -4.64 -13.24 -3.72
C ILE A 159 -5.14 -14.65 -4.02
N THR A 160 -5.70 -14.81 -5.21
CA THR A 160 -6.32 -16.05 -5.68
C THR A 160 -5.56 -16.67 -6.84
N THR A 161 -4.85 -15.85 -7.62
CA THR A 161 -4.10 -16.28 -8.81
C THR A 161 -2.58 -16.10 -8.67
N ASN A 162 -1.80 -16.92 -9.37
CA ASN A 162 -0.33 -16.82 -9.40
C ASN A 162 0.14 -15.44 -9.86
N LEU A 163 -0.56 -14.82 -10.80
CA LEU A 163 -0.20 -13.48 -11.31
C LEU A 163 -0.30 -12.41 -10.22
N GLU A 164 -1.37 -12.44 -9.40
CA GLU A 164 -1.53 -11.52 -8.27
C GLU A 164 -0.43 -11.71 -7.23
N LEU A 165 -0.05 -12.96 -6.97
CA LEU A 165 1.05 -13.30 -6.06
C LEU A 165 2.40 -12.80 -6.59
N GLU A 166 2.68 -13.02 -7.89
CA GLU A 166 3.88 -12.52 -8.55
C GLU A 166 3.95 -10.99 -8.50
N ASN A 167 2.85 -10.30 -8.82
CA ASN A 167 2.78 -8.84 -8.75
C ASN A 167 3.03 -8.29 -7.35
N LEU A 168 2.50 -8.93 -6.31
CA LEU A 168 2.82 -8.57 -4.93
C LEU A 168 4.29 -8.86 -4.59
N SER A 169 4.79 -10.03 -5.00
CA SER A 169 6.18 -10.42 -4.72
C SER A 169 7.19 -9.47 -5.36
N GLN A 170 6.94 -9.01 -6.58
CA GLN A 170 7.80 -8.03 -7.25
C GLN A 170 7.81 -6.70 -6.49
N ARG A 171 6.63 -6.19 -6.10
CA ARG A 171 6.53 -4.95 -5.30
C ARG A 171 7.32 -5.06 -3.99
N LEU A 172 7.20 -6.19 -3.30
CA LEU A 172 7.91 -6.43 -2.03
C LEU A 172 9.42 -6.66 -2.24
N MET A 173 9.83 -7.26 -3.36
CA MET A 173 11.25 -7.48 -3.67
C MET A 173 11.99 -6.16 -3.96
N TYR A 174 11.30 -5.16 -4.49
CA TYR A 174 11.85 -3.81 -4.76
C TYR A 174 11.68 -2.84 -3.58
N LEU A 175 11.40 -3.33 -2.38
CA LEU A 175 11.41 -2.49 -1.19
C LEU A 175 12.79 -1.85 -0.98
N PRO A 176 12.85 -0.61 -0.47
CA PRO A 176 14.10 0.08 -0.23
C PRO A 176 14.95 -0.69 0.79
N ASP A 177 16.20 -0.96 0.42
CA ASP A 177 17.22 -1.55 1.31
C ASP A 177 17.74 -0.48 2.28
N THR A 178 16.85 -0.03 3.16
CA THR A 178 17.12 1.03 4.14
C THR A 178 16.95 0.51 5.56
N ASP A 179 17.93 0.79 6.42
CA ASP A 179 17.81 0.58 7.87
C ASP A 179 16.76 1.50 8.51
N GLU A 180 16.34 2.56 7.81
CA GLU A 180 15.32 3.50 8.25
C GLU A 180 13.93 2.88 8.22
N PHE A 181 13.26 2.93 9.38
CA PHE A 181 11.95 2.33 9.57
C PHE A 181 10.84 3.04 8.78
N ILE A 182 10.80 4.38 8.74
CA ILE A 182 9.70 5.12 8.08
C ILE A 182 9.69 4.85 6.58
N SER A 183 10.84 4.97 5.94
CA SER A 183 11.04 4.71 4.51
C SER A 183 10.60 3.28 4.15
N TYR A 184 10.95 2.30 4.99
CA TYR A 184 10.51 0.92 4.83
C TYR A 184 9.01 0.73 5.08
N TYR A 185 8.48 1.29 6.17
CA TYR A 185 7.07 1.20 6.54
C TYR A 185 6.18 1.73 5.42
N SER A 186 6.45 2.94 4.93
CA SER A 186 5.69 3.57 3.85
C SER A 186 5.70 2.71 2.58
N ALA A 187 6.87 2.18 2.21
CA ALA A 187 7.00 1.32 1.04
C ALA A 187 6.25 -0.03 1.20
N VAL A 188 6.25 -0.63 2.39
CA VAL A 188 5.50 -1.87 2.67
C VAL A 188 3.99 -1.62 2.63
N VAL A 189 3.53 -0.54 3.27
CA VAL A 189 2.11 -0.16 3.27
C VAL A 189 1.65 0.11 1.84
N GLU A 190 2.42 0.87 1.07
CA GLU A 190 2.13 1.14 -0.34
C GLU A 190 2.11 -0.15 -1.17
N ALA A 191 3.07 -1.06 -0.97
CA ALA A 191 3.10 -2.33 -1.68
C ALA A 191 1.87 -3.22 -1.40
N ILE A 192 1.36 -3.21 -0.17
CA ILE A 192 0.19 -4.00 0.25
C ILE A 192 -1.12 -3.35 -0.21
N GLU A 193 -1.25 -2.03 -0.05
CA GLU A 193 -2.45 -1.27 -0.41
C GLU A 193 -2.56 -0.95 -1.90
N TYR A 194 -1.50 -1.18 -2.67
CA TYR A 194 -1.47 -0.82 -4.08
C TYR A 194 -2.64 -1.45 -4.83
N LYS A 195 -3.41 -0.55 -5.42
CA LYS A 195 -4.47 -0.83 -6.37
C LYS A 195 -3.86 -0.54 -7.73
N GLU A 196 -4.02 -1.48 -8.66
CA GLU A 196 -3.67 -1.23 -10.05
C GLU A 196 -4.53 -0.05 -10.52
N SER A 197 -3.97 1.15 -10.52
CA SER A 197 -4.52 2.25 -11.26
C SER A 197 -4.31 1.86 -12.71
N ILE A 198 -5.28 1.16 -13.29
CA ILE A 198 -5.37 1.06 -14.74
C ILE A 198 -5.32 2.51 -15.19
N ILE A 199 -4.23 2.91 -15.85
CA ILE A 199 -4.18 4.18 -16.57
C ILE A 199 -5.21 4.00 -17.68
N ARG A 200 -6.48 4.24 -17.33
CA ARG A 200 -7.57 4.24 -18.29
C ARG A 200 -7.27 5.41 -19.19
N ASP A 201 -7.14 5.14 -20.49
CA ASP A 201 -7.01 6.19 -21.49
C ASP A 201 -8.13 7.21 -21.24
N TYR A 202 -7.80 8.50 -21.14
CA TYR A 202 -8.76 9.54 -20.76
C TYR A 202 -9.98 9.53 -21.69
N ASP A 203 -9.75 9.17 -22.95
CA ASP A 203 -10.79 9.00 -23.97
C ASP A 203 -11.68 7.77 -23.69
N LEU A 204 -11.12 6.67 -23.18
CA LEU A 204 -11.89 5.49 -22.74
C LEU A 204 -12.75 5.82 -21.53
N GLU A 205 -12.26 6.59 -20.55
CA GLU A 205 -13.09 7.02 -19.42
C GLU A 205 -14.27 7.89 -19.85
N ILE A 206 -14.02 8.84 -20.76
CA ILE A 206 -15.07 9.70 -21.30
C ILE A 206 -16.08 8.86 -22.07
N MET A 207 -15.62 7.91 -22.87
CA MET A 207 -16.47 7.00 -23.63
C MET A 207 -17.33 6.14 -22.70
N LEU A 208 -16.75 5.57 -21.64
CA LEU A 208 -17.49 4.78 -20.64
C LEU A 208 -18.49 5.63 -19.85
N LYS A 209 -18.11 6.84 -19.41
CA LYS A 209 -19.00 7.79 -18.70
C LYS A 209 -20.19 8.24 -19.55
N ARG A 210 -20.00 8.34 -20.87
CA ARG A 210 -21.06 8.69 -21.83
C ARG A 210 -21.98 7.51 -22.17
N GLY A 211 -21.56 6.29 -21.87
CA GLY A 211 -22.30 5.06 -22.14
C GLY A 211 -22.29 4.65 -23.62
N VAL A 212 -23.15 3.69 -23.96
CA VAL A 212 -23.27 3.13 -25.31
C VAL A 212 -23.66 4.23 -26.30
N ASN A 213 -22.83 4.45 -27.32
CA ASN A 213 -23.14 5.41 -28.37
C ASN A 213 -24.01 4.76 -29.46
N PHE A 214 -25.32 5.00 -29.41
CA PHE A 214 -26.28 4.46 -30.38
C PHE A 214 -26.01 4.92 -31.82
N SER A 215 -25.45 6.11 -32.03
CA SER A 215 -25.11 6.59 -33.38
C SER A 215 -24.04 5.74 -34.07
N TYR A 216 -23.13 5.14 -33.29
CA TYR A 216 -22.14 4.21 -33.82
C TYR A 216 -22.78 2.86 -34.22
N LEU A 217 -23.75 2.39 -33.45
CA LEU A 217 -24.52 1.18 -33.77
C LEU A 217 -25.43 1.36 -34.98
N ASP A 218 -25.99 2.56 -35.14
CA ASP A 218 -26.76 2.94 -36.33
C ASP A 218 -25.85 2.95 -37.56
N MET A 219 -24.64 3.52 -37.46
CA MET A 219 -23.65 3.47 -38.54
C MET A 219 -23.25 2.04 -38.91
N LEU A 220 -23.02 1.15 -37.92
CA LEU A 220 -22.74 -0.26 -38.18
C LEU A 220 -23.93 -0.95 -38.89
N SER A 221 -25.16 -0.60 -38.51
CA SER A 221 -26.38 -1.12 -39.14
C SER A 221 -26.60 -0.57 -40.55
N GLU A 222 -26.13 0.66 -40.85
CA GLU A 222 -26.12 1.21 -42.20
C GLU A 222 -25.06 0.54 -43.08
N ILE A 223 -23.87 0.28 -42.55
CA ILE A 223 -22.81 -0.46 -43.27
C ILE A 223 -23.27 -1.88 -43.60
N GLU A 224 -23.90 -2.56 -42.64
CA GLU A 224 -24.50 -3.88 -42.86
C GLU A 224 -25.53 -3.86 -44.00
N LYS A 225 -26.40 -2.85 -44.04
CA LYS A 225 -27.38 -2.68 -45.13
C LYS A 225 -26.76 -2.33 -46.49
N ASN A 226 -25.70 -1.53 -46.49
CA ASN A 226 -25.08 -1.02 -47.72
C ASN A 226 -24.13 -2.03 -48.37
N TYR A 227 -23.49 -2.88 -47.57
CA TYR A 227 -22.46 -3.82 -48.03
C TYR A 227 -22.85 -5.30 -47.86
N ASP A 228 -24.00 -5.59 -47.27
CA ASP A 228 -24.53 -6.94 -47.03
C ASP A 228 -23.55 -7.83 -46.23
N ILE A 229 -22.98 -7.24 -45.16
CA ILE A 229 -22.01 -7.88 -44.26
C ILE A 229 -22.64 -8.04 -42.87
N ASN A 230 -22.58 -9.25 -42.29
CA ASN A 230 -23.05 -9.48 -40.93
C ASN A 230 -22.10 -8.81 -39.92
N LEU A 231 -22.64 -7.86 -39.14
CA LEU A 231 -21.91 -7.14 -38.10
C LEU A 231 -22.47 -7.39 -36.69
N ASP A 232 -23.31 -8.41 -36.51
CA ASP A 232 -23.95 -8.73 -35.22
C ASP A 232 -22.91 -9.02 -34.13
N TYR A 233 -21.86 -9.77 -34.47
CA TYR A 233 -20.75 -10.04 -33.55
C TYR A 233 -20.05 -8.76 -33.09
N ALA A 234 -19.84 -7.78 -33.98
CA ALA A 234 -19.20 -6.52 -33.63
C ALA A 234 -20.09 -5.66 -32.73
N LYS A 235 -21.41 -5.64 -32.99
CA LYS A 235 -22.39 -4.96 -32.14
C LYS A 235 -22.45 -5.58 -30.75
N GLU A 236 -22.47 -6.91 -30.67
CA GLU A 236 -22.51 -7.65 -29.40
C GLU A 236 -21.22 -7.44 -28.59
N MET A 237 -20.04 -7.46 -29.25
CA MET A 237 -18.77 -7.14 -28.60
C MET A 237 -18.71 -5.70 -28.10
N TYR A 238 -19.27 -4.74 -28.85
CA TYR A 238 -19.37 -3.36 -28.40
C TYR A 238 -20.22 -3.26 -27.12
N TYR A 239 -21.41 -3.88 -27.08
CA TYR A 239 -22.24 -3.92 -25.87
C TYR A 239 -21.52 -4.57 -24.69
N LYS A 240 -20.92 -5.75 -24.90
CA LYS A 240 -20.18 -6.47 -23.87
C LYS A 240 -18.98 -5.68 -23.34
N SER A 241 -18.36 -4.82 -24.15
CA SER A 241 -17.27 -3.96 -23.68
C SER A 241 -17.71 -2.93 -22.63
N PHE A 242 -18.98 -2.53 -22.59
CA PHE A 242 -19.52 -1.68 -21.51
C PHE A 242 -19.99 -2.48 -20.29
N GLU A 243 -20.35 -3.75 -20.47
CA GLU A 243 -20.75 -4.65 -19.39
C GLU A 243 -19.53 -5.21 -18.63
N LEU A 244 -18.48 -5.66 -19.34
CA LEU A 244 -17.23 -6.14 -18.74
C LEU A 244 -16.50 -5.05 -17.93
N ASN A 245 -16.57 -3.79 -18.38
CA ASN A 245 -15.92 -2.67 -17.71
C ASN A 245 -16.69 -2.12 -16.50
N GLN A 246 -17.92 -2.60 -16.23
CA GLN A 246 -18.63 -2.32 -14.99
C GLN A 246 -18.19 -3.24 -13.84
N CYS A 247 -17.48 -4.34 -14.12
CA CYS A 247 -17.16 -5.37 -13.13
C CYS A 247 -15.79 -5.24 -12.43
N ASN A 248 -14.89 -4.33 -12.82
CA ASN A 248 -13.51 -4.34 -12.30
C ASN A 248 -13.15 -3.24 -11.30
N ASP A 249 -14.12 -2.46 -10.81
CA ASP A 249 -13.89 -1.51 -9.70
C ASP A 249 -14.48 -2.05 -8.39
N ILE A 250 -14.16 -3.29 -8.01
CA ILE A 250 -14.42 -3.75 -6.64
C ILE A 250 -13.39 -3.06 -5.75
N VAL A 251 -13.72 -1.85 -5.32
CA VAL A 251 -13.03 -1.21 -4.19
C VAL A 251 -13.40 -2.03 -2.96
N TYR A 252 -12.48 -2.90 -2.53
CA TYR A 252 -12.61 -3.59 -1.26
C TYR A 252 -12.54 -2.55 -0.13
N ASP A 253 -13.71 -2.18 0.38
CA ASP A 253 -13.84 -1.33 1.56
C ASP A 253 -14.03 -2.22 2.78
N TYR A 254 -12.96 -2.33 3.58
CA TYR A 254 -12.96 -3.09 4.83
C TYR A 254 -13.40 -2.26 6.05
N SER A 255 -13.84 -1.01 5.85
CA SER A 255 -14.24 -0.09 6.94
C SER A 255 -15.28 -0.70 7.88
N SER A 256 -16.33 -1.31 7.31
CA SER A 256 -17.40 -1.93 8.09
C SER A 256 -16.91 -3.10 8.97
N VAL A 257 -16.00 -3.91 8.45
CA VAL A 257 -15.40 -5.03 9.19
C VAL A 257 -14.52 -4.51 10.32
N MET A 258 -13.68 -3.52 10.03
CA MET A 258 -12.83 -2.86 11.03
C MET A 258 -13.65 -2.20 12.14
N ASP A 259 -14.76 -1.53 11.80
CA ASP A 259 -15.68 -0.92 12.75
C ASP A 259 -16.34 -1.96 13.66
N SER A 260 -16.69 -3.13 13.11
CA SER A 260 -17.25 -4.24 13.90
C SER A 260 -16.27 -4.78 14.94
N LEU A 261 -14.96 -4.62 14.71
CA LEU A 261 -13.88 -5.08 15.59
C LEU A 261 -13.30 -3.96 16.46
N ARG A 262 -13.99 -2.82 16.57
CA ARG A 262 -13.54 -1.64 17.33
C ARG A 262 -13.37 -1.91 18.83
N PHE A 263 -13.99 -2.97 19.36
CA PHE A 263 -13.84 -3.37 20.77
C PHE A 263 -12.45 -3.94 21.07
N ILE A 264 -11.72 -4.45 20.06
CA ILE A 264 -10.36 -4.96 20.22
C ILE A 264 -9.40 -3.76 20.22
N LYS A 265 -9.02 -3.35 21.43
CA LYS A 265 -8.07 -2.26 21.66
C LYS A 265 -7.01 -2.70 22.65
N SER A 266 -5.81 -2.16 22.46
CA SER A 266 -4.73 -2.25 23.45
C SER A 266 -5.03 -1.29 24.60
N GLN A 267 -4.74 -1.72 25.81
CA GLN A 267 -4.91 -0.93 27.02
C GLN A 267 -3.72 0.01 27.26
N LYS A 268 -2.60 -0.26 26.57
CA LYS A 268 -1.37 0.53 26.61
C LYS A 268 -1.39 1.62 25.54
N MET A 269 -0.85 2.79 25.89
CA MET A 269 -0.58 3.85 24.92
C MET A 269 0.59 3.41 24.02
N ASN A 270 0.35 3.33 22.71
CA ASN A 270 1.33 2.88 21.74
C ASN A 270 2.47 3.91 21.60
N THR A 271 3.60 3.66 22.26
CA THR A 271 4.74 4.58 22.23
C THR A 271 5.38 4.69 20.85
N LEU A 272 5.26 3.66 20.01
CA LEU A 272 5.76 3.71 18.63
C LEU A 272 4.92 4.66 17.76
N GLU A 273 3.61 4.68 17.96
CA GLU A 273 2.70 5.60 17.26
C GLU A 273 3.01 7.05 17.62
N MET A 274 3.21 7.34 18.91
CA MET A 274 3.68 8.66 19.34
C MET A 274 5.04 9.04 18.75
N LEU A 275 5.97 8.07 18.65
CA LEU A 275 7.28 8.32 18.06
C LEU A 275 7.17 8.58 16.55
N PHE A 276 6.31 7.83 15.87
CA PHE A 276 6.03 7.98 14.45
C PHE A 276 5.39 9.34 14.14
N GLU A 277 4.33 9.74 14.86
CA GLU A 277 3.70 11.05 14.73
C GLU A 277 4.71 12.19 14.94
N ALA A 278 5.56 12.06 15.96
CA ALA A 278 6.56 13.08 16.27
C ALA A 278 7.67 13.16 15.21
N GLU A 279 7.97 12.06 14.53
CA GLU A 279 8.97 11.99 13.47
C GLU A 279 8.41 12.50 12.13
N GLU A 280 7.17 12.14 11.79
CA GLU A 280 6.43 12.69 10.65
C GLU A 280 6.29 14.21 10.77
N MET A 281 5.89 14.72 11.95
CA MET A 281 5.82 16.17 12.19
C MET A 281 7.20 16.85 12.07
N ALA A 282 8.28 16.19 12.48
CA ALA A 282 9.63 16.73 12.35
C ALA A 282 10.10 16.77 10.89
N LEU A 283 9.77 15.76 10.09
CA LEU A 283 10.03 15.74 8.66
C LEU A 283 9.28 16.88 7.95
N LEU A 284 7.98 17.03 8.19
CA LEU A 284 7.18 18.12 7.64
C LEU A 284 7.69 19.50 8.07
N ALA A 285 8.13 19.66 9.33
CA ALA A 285 8.75 20.89 9.80
C ALA A 285 10.08 21.19 9.07
N ASN A 286 10.90 20.18 8.84
CA ASN A 286 12.15 20.34 8.10
C ASN A 286 11.90 20.69 6.63
N GLU A 287 10.93 20.05 5.98
CA GLU A 287 10.56 20.36 4.59
C GLU A 287 10.04 21.79 4.46
N THR A 288 9.14 22.22 5.36
CA THR A 288 8.63 23.58 5.39
C THR A 288 9.72 24.61 5.71
N GLU A 289 10.66 24.29 6.61
CA GLU A 289 11.84 25.13 6.84
C GLU A 289 12.74 25.24 5.60
N GLN A 290 12.97 24.14 4.89
CA GLN A 290 13.77 24.14 3.67
C GLN A 290 13.09 24.95 2.56
N GLN A 291 11.78 24.76 2.37
CA GLN A 291 10.98 25.56 1.43
C GLN A 291 11.01 27.06 1.81
N ASN A 292 10.84 27.39 3.09
CA ASN A 292 10.92 28.78 3.56
C ASN A 292 12.33 29.36 3.38
N LYS A 293 13.40 28.58 3.61
CA LYS A 293 14.78 29.01 3.34
C LYS A 293 15.02 29.25 1.84
N GLN A 294 14.48 28.40 0.97
CA GLN A 294 14.53 28.60 -0.48
C GLN A 294 13.77 29.86 -0.92
N ILE A 295 12.57 30.10 -0.38
CA ILE A 295 11.80 31.33 -0.63
C ILE A 295 12.59 32.56 -0.16
N LEU A 296 13.19 32.52 1.03
CA LEU A 296 14.00 33.62 1.56
C LEU A 296 15.24 33.90 0.68
N GLN A 297 15.92 32.86 0.19
CA GLN A 297 17.04 32.99 -0.73
C GLN A 297 16.61 33.64 -2.05
N LEU A 298 15.50 33.19 -2.65
CA LEU A 298 14.95 33.78 -3.87
C LEU A 298 14.53 35.25 -3.66
N THR A 299 13.93 35.58 -2.52
CA THR A 299 13.59 36.98 -2.20
C THR A 299 14.83 37.86 -2.00
N ASN A 300 15.89 37.35 -1.36
CA ASN A 300 17.14 38.10 -1.18
C ASN A 300 17.87 38.32 -2.51
N GLU A 301 17.91 37.32 -3.39
CA GLU A 301 18.47 37.45 -4.74
C GLU A 301 17.69 38.45 -5.61
N SER A 302 16.37 38.54 -5.44
CA SER A 302 15.56 39.55 -6.13
C SER A 302 15.77 40.97 -5.60
N ASN A 303 15.98 41.14 -4.28
CA ASN A 303 16.17 42.43 -3.62
C ASN A 303 17.56 43.03 -3.85
N ASP A 304 18.60 42.22 -4.05
CA ASP A 304 19.95 42.71 -4.39
C ASP A 304 20.02 43.37 -5.77
N SER A 305 19.07 43.06 -6.66
CA SER A 305 18.97 43.73 -7.96
C SER A 305 18.36 45.13 -7.88
N ASP A 306 17.59 45.44 -6.83
CA ASP A 306 16.86 46.71 -6.71
C ASP A 306 17.58 47.75 -5.83
N THR A 307 18.37 47.32 -4.85
CA THR A 307 19.22 48.23 -4.04
C THR A 307 20.32 48.91 -4.84
N SER A 308 20.89 48.24 -5.85
CA SER A 308 21.84 48.86 -6.79
C SER A 308 21.19 49.96 -7.64
N LYS A 309 19.93 49.76 -8.05
CA LYS A 309 19.19 50.68 -8.93
C LYS A 309 18.72 51.93 -8.18
N GLU A 310 18.28 51.80 -6.93
CA GLU A 310 17.90 52.95 -6.10
C GLU A 310 19.09 53.84 -5.74
N ASN A 311 20.28 53.24 -5.55
CA ASN A 311 21.50 54.02 -5.28
C ASN A 311 21.97 54.81 -6.50
N MET A 312 21.88 54.23 -7.71
CA MET A 312 22.20 54.93 -8.97
C MET A 312 21.23 56.09 -9.27
N LEU A 313 19.95 55.96 -8.88
CA LEU A 313 18.95 57.03 -9.00
C LEU A 313 19.18 58.16 -7.98
N LYS A 314 19.62 57.83 -6.77
CA LYS A 314 19.95 58.82 -5.73
C LYS A 314 21.20 59.64 -6.05
N GLU A 315 22.13 59.10 -6.81
CA GLU A 315 23.38 59.77 -7.17
C GLU A 315 23.23 60.81 -8.31
N HIS A 316 22.09 60.80 -9.01
CA HIS A 316 21.83 61.65 -10.18
C HIS A 316 20.66 62.63 -10.02
N LEU A 317 20.21 62.89 -8.78
CA LEU A 317 19.14 63.85 -8.48
C LEU A 317 19.43 65.27 -9.00
N ASP A 318 20.70 65.68 -9.05
CA ASP A 318 21.09 67.04 -9.43
C ASP A 318 21.23 67.24 -10.96
N ASN A 319 21.06 66.19 -11.77
CA ASN A 319 21.12 66.27 -13.24
C ASN A 319 19.89 65.60 -13.89
N PRO A 320 18.79 66.36 -14.09
CA PRO A 320 17.52 65.81 -14.54
C PRO A 320 17.59 65.16 -15.94
N GLU A 321 18.49 65.60 -16.82
CA GLU A 321 18.65 65.02 -18.17
C GLU A 321 19.21 63.58 -18.14
N LEU A 322 20.17 63.29 -17.25
CA LEU A 322 20.75 61.96 -17.10
C LEU A 322 19.76 61.00 -16.44
N MET A 323 18.98 61.50 -15.48
CA MET A 323 17.93 60.72 -14.81
C MET A 323 16.84 60.28 -15.78
N ILE A 324 16.39 61.17 -16.67
CA ILE A 324 15.41 60.85 -17.72
C ILE A 324 15.95 59.79 -18.69
N LYS A 325 17.25 59.84 -19.02
CA LYS A 325 17.88 58.87 -19.93
C LYS A 325 17.93 57.46 -19.33
N ILE A 326 18.21 57.34 -18.05
CA ILE A 326 18.20 56.07 -17.31
C ILE A 326 16.77 55.52 -17.20
N LEU A 327 15.78 56.38 -16.91
CA LEU A 327 14.37 55.99 -16.83
C LEU A 327 13.77 55.55 -18.18
N LYS A 328 14.20 56.17 -19.29
CA LYS A 328 13.80 55.74 -20.64
C LYS A 328 14.36 54.38 -21.01
N ALA A 329 15.65 54.15 -20.72
CA ALA A 329 16.28 52.85 -20.91
C ALA A 329 15.57 51.74 -20.11
N GLN A 330 15.10 52.03 -18.89
CA GLN A 330 14.33 51.08 -18.08
C GLN A 330 12.94 50.75 -18.63
N ARG A 331 12.29 51.69 -19.34
CA ARG A 331 10.98 51.47 -19.98
C ARG A 331 11.08 50.90 -21.39
N GLY A 332 12.30 50.64 -21.90
CA GLY A 332 12.54 50.13 -23.24
C GLY A 332 12.13 51.12 -24.35
N LEU A 333 12.27 52.43 -24.11
CA LEU A 333 11.90 53.51 -25.02
C LEU A 333 13.10 54.28 -25.57
#